data_AF-A0A1Q7WAY7-F1
#
_entry.id   AF-A0A1Q7WAY7-F1
#
_cell.length_a   1.000
_cell.length_b   1.000
_cell.length_c   1.000
_cell.angle_alpha   90.00
_cell.angle_beta   90.00
_cell.angle_gamma   90.00
#
_symmetry.space_group_name_H-M   'P 1'
#
loop_
_entity.id
_entity.type
_entity.pdbx_description
1 polymer ?
#
loop_
_entity_poly.entity_id
_entity_poly.type
_entity_poly.pdbx_seq_one_letter_code
_entity_poly.pdbx_strand_id
1 'polypeptide(L)'
;MTGSTASADFPVTVGAFQLGFGGSFDAFVTKLDATGAALVYSTYLGGTGNDDGFGIAVDAAGNAYVTGQTNSPDFPTTPGAFQTTLSPSLTEGFEHDAFVAKLAEINTLAGSNVPVQPVDLATGNTPVTLTFSTVTRAGVTGLVTSATGPPPPVGFKPGRSPTYYDITTTAAFSPSVSVCIVYPVFNFSNEASPTLFHFQNPNWVDVTVSRNIATRTICSSVNSLSPFAIFEPEIQIQPFAAFHAGVEIEDERDEREFKVKGTFTLGAGSDGVHPDTEVATLKVGTFSATIPAGSFRRDGHGTFKFEGDVGVARLKVKIQARGGNRFEFKAEGKGADLTGTTSPVVVTLTIGNDGGNTIRVKAKLDD
;
A
#
# COMPACT_ATOMS: atom_id res chain seq x y z
N MET A 1 -7.65 -32.77 15.91
CA MET A 1 -7.46 -33.58 17.13
C MET A 1 -5.97 -33.87 17.29
N THR A 2 -5.51 -34.04 18.53
CA THR A 2 -4.15 -34.48 18.84
C THR A 2 -4.17 -35.40 20.06
N GLY A 3 -3.09 -36.16 20.25
CA GLY A 3 -2.86 -37.13 21.31
C GLY A 3 -1.55 -37.85 21.05
N SER A 4 -1.28 -38.96 21.72
CA SER A 4 -0.17 -39.87 21.42
C SER A 4 -0.67 -41.26 20.98
N THR A 5 0.13 -41.95 20.18
CA THR A 5 -0.18 -43.30 19.68
C THR A 5 1.08 -44.15 19.58
N ALA A 6 0.97 -45.42 19.98
CA ALA A 6 1.98 -46.46 19.77
C ALA A 6 1.60 -47.44 18.64
N SER A 7 0.51 -47.16 17.92
CA SER A 7 0.01 -48.04 16.85
C SER A 7 0.84 -47.83 15.59
N ALA A 8 1.39 -48.90 15.00
CA ALA A 8 2.14 -48.82 13.73
C ALA A 8 1.22 -48.67 12.50
N ASP A 9 -0.05 -48.97 12.69
CA ASP A 9 -1.13 -48.91 11.71
C ASP A 9 -2.12 -47.77 12.01
N PHE A 10 -1.72 -46.77 12.82
CA PHE A 10 -2.56 -45.60 13.04
C PHE A 10 -2.92 -44.96 11.69
N PRO A 11 -4.20 -44.62 11.44
CA PRO A 11 -4.62 -44.10 10.14
C PRO A 11 -3.87 -42.81 9.77
N VAL A 12 -3.13 -42.86 8.66
CA VAL A 12 -2.46 -41.70 8.05
C VAL A 12 -2.99 -41.45 6.65
N THR A 13 -2.97 -40.19 6.23
CA THR A 13 -3.32 -39.83 4.85
C THR A 13 -2.11 -39.94 3.91
N VAL A 14 -2.36 -40.22 2.63
CA VAL A 14 -1.28 -40.23 1.62
C VAL A 14 -0.58 -38.87 1.60
N GLY A 15 0.75 -38.88 1.67
CA GLY A 15 1.56 -37.65 1.70
C GLY A 15 1.60 -36.95 3.06
N ALA A 16 1.17 -37.61 4.14
CA ALA A 16 1.35 -37.14 5.51
C ALA A 16 2.82 -36.84 5.83
N PHE A 17 3.04 -35.94 6.78
CA PHE A 17 4.38 -35.52 7.21
C PHE A 17 5.22 -36.71 7.70
N GLN A 18 4.62 -37.60 8.50
CA GLN A 18 5.19 -38.88 8.90
C GLN A 18 4.14 -39.98 8.72
N LEU A 19 4.55 -41.08 8.09
CA LEU A 19 3.70 -42.25 7.81
C LEU A 19 3.79 -43.34 8.90
N GLY A 20 4.69 -43.18 9.87
CA GLY A 20 4.88 -44.08 11.01
C GLY A 20 5.50 -43.30 12.17
N PHE A 21 5.38 -43.85 13.39
CA PHE A 21 6.03 -43.30 14.57
C PHE A 21 7.54 -43.61 14.57
N GLY A 22 8.34 -42.75 15.19
CA GLY A 22 9.79 -42.88 15.26
C GLY A 22 10.31 -43.62 16.50
N GLY A 23 9.59 -43.58 17.63
CA GLY A 23 10.05 -44.14 18.91
C GLY A 23 9.06 -45.10 19.58
N SER A 24 8.71 -44.94 20.86
CA SER A 24 7.75 -45.86 21.53
C SER A 24 6.30 -45.43 21.36
N PHE A 25 6.08 -44.13 21.30
CA PHE A 25 4.82 -43.51 20.92
C PHE A 25 5.10 -42.07 20.46
N ASP A 26 4.39 -41.65 19.42
CA ASP A 26 4.51 -40.31 18.87
C ASP A 26 3.21 -39.55 19.04
N ALA A 27 3.30 -38.22 19.03
CA ALA A 27 2.11 -37.41 18.92
C ALA A 27 1.46 -37.67 17.57
N PHE A 28 0.14 -37.54 17.48
CA PHE A 28 -0.56 -37.53 16.19
C PHE A 28 -1.34 -36.23 16.02
N VAL A 29 -1.59 -35.88 14.76
CA VAL A 29 -2.48 -34.78 14.40
C VAL A 29 -3.43 -35.25 13.32
N THR A 30 -4.73 -35.20 13.62
CA THR A 30 -5.78 -35.67 12.72
C THR A 30 -6.85 -34.60 12.52
N LYS A 31 -7.22 -34.38 11.26
CA LYS A 31 -8.40 -33.61 10.85
C LYS A 31 -9.40 -34.55 10.20
N LEU A 32 -10.63 -34.51 10.69
CA LEU A 32 -11.78 -35.16 10.08
C LEU A 32 -12.54 -34.15 9.20
N ASP A 33 -13.31 -34.67 8.25
CA ASP A 33 -14.27 -33.86 7.50
C ASP A 33 -15.42 -33.41 8.41
N ALA A 34 -16.26 -32.51 7.91
CA ALA A 34 -17.36 -31.95 8.70
C ALA A 34 -18.40 -33.00 9.14
N THR A 35 -18.45 -34.14 8.45
CA THR A 35 -19.35 -35.25 8.80
C THR A 35 -18.74 -36.19 9.84
N GLY A 36 -17.42 -36.11 10.07
CA GLY A 36 -16.68 -37.03 10.92
C GLY A 36 -16.43 -38.40 10.28
N ALA A 37 -16.81 -38.60 9.01
CA ALA A 37 -16.77 -39.90 8.33
C ALA A 37 -15.43 -40.15 7.63
N ALA A 38 -14.65 -39.12 7.31
CA ALA A 38 -13.41 -39.24 6.57
C ALA A 38 -12.27 -38.41 7.17
N LEU A 39 -11.04 -38.89 6.99
CA LEU A 39 -9.83 -38.12 7.31
C LEU A 39 -9.58 -37.11 6.18
N VAL A 40 -9.49 -35.83 6.54
CA VAL A 40 -8.97 -34.78 5.65
C VAL A 40 -7.45 -34.85 5.63
N TYR A 41 -6.83 -34.96 6.81
CA TYR A 41 -5.42 -35.31 6.96
C TYR A 41 -5.18 -36.05 8.28
N SER A 42 -4.15 -36.88 8.32
CA SER A 42 -3.69 -37.53 9.55
C SER A 42 -2.21 -37.88 9.45
N THR A 43 -1.43 -37.59 10.49
CA THR A 43 0.03 -37.78 10.54
C THR A 43 0.50 -38.09 11.94
N TYR A 44 1.63 -38.79 12.05
CA TYR A 44 2.45 -38.78 13.26
C TYR A 44 3.26 -37.47 13.34
N LEU A 45 3.72 -37.14 14.54
CA LEU A 45 4.59 -36.03 14.88
C LEU A 45 5.48 -36.45 16.06
N GLY A 46 6.70 -36.85 15.76
CA GLY A 46 7.67 -37.27 16.76
C GLY A 46 9.03 -37.62 16.17
N GLY A 47 9.93 -38.05 17.03
CA GLY A 47 11.27 -38.56 16.69
C GLY A 47 11.49 -39.96 17.29
N THR A 48 12.73 -40.30 17.58
CA THR A 48 13.12 -41.63 18.08
C THR A 48 12.74 -41.92 19.53
N GLY A 49 12.19 -40.94 20.25
CA GLY A 49 11.78 -41.02 21.65
C GLY A 49 10.26 -41.18 21.84
N ASN A 50 9.74 -40.49 22.84
CA ASN A 50 8.36 -40.44 23.27
C ASN A 50 7.88 -39.01 23.10
N ASP A 51 6.82 -38.85 22.33
CA ASP A 51 6.26 -37.55 21.98
C ASP A 51 4.76 -37.54 22.26
N ASP A 52 4.30 -36.52 23.00
CA ASP A 52 2.92 -36.38 23.42
C ASP A 52 2.31 -35.09 22.87
N GLY A 53 1.14 -35.21 22.23
CA GLY A 53 0.29 -34.07 21.90
C GLY A 53 -0.74 -33.82 23.01
N PHE A 54 -0.66 -32.68 23.70
CA PHE A 54 -1.57 -32.34 24.81
C PHE A 54 -2.67 -31.35 24.44
N GLY A 55 -2.42 -30.50 23.46
CA GLY A 55 -3.34 -29.42 23.11
C GLY A 55 -3.29 -29.10 21.63
N ILE A 56 -4.43 -28.69 21.08
CA ILE A 56 -4.53 -28.25 19.69
C ILE A 56 -5.49 -27.06 19.57
N ALA A 57 -5.05 -26.04 18.85
CA ALA A 57 -5.86 -24.91 18.43
C ALA A 57 -5.77 -24.75 16.91
N VAL A 58 -6.79 -24.17 16.29
CA VAL A 58 -6.83 -23.94 14.83
C VAL A 58 -7.02 -22.46 14.57
N ASP A 59 -6.22 -21.89 13.66
CA ASP A 59 -6.36 -20.49 13.25
C ASP A 59 -7.44 -20.31 12.17
N ALA A 60 -7.73 -19.06 11.81
CA ALA A 60 -8.71 -18.73 10.77
C ALA A 60 -8.33 -19.25 9.37
N ALA A 61 -7.05 -19.57 9.14
CA ALA A 61 -6.56 -20.17 7.90
C ALA A 61 -6.57 -21.70 7.91
N GLY A 62 -7.09 -22.32 8.98
CA GLY A 62 -7.17 -23.78 9.10
C GLY A 62 -5.88 -24.46 9.53
N ASN A 63 -4.84 -23.69 9.89
CA ASN A 63 -3.60 -24.28 10.40
C ASN A 63 -3.81 -24.78 11.83
N ALA A 64 -3.32 -25.99 12.12
CA ALA A 64 -3.32 -26.55 13.47
C ALA A 64 -2.05 -26.15 14.21
N TYR A 65 -2.21 -25.67 15.44
CA TYR A 65 -1.14 -25.41 16.40
C TYR A 65 -1.24 -26.46 17.50
N VAL A 66 -0.23 -27.31 17.60
CA VAL A 66 -0.17 -28.43 18.53
C VAL A 66 0.85 -28.11 19.61
N THR A 67 0.47 -28.29 20.86
CA THR A 67 1.36 -28.16 22.02
C THR A 67 1.54 -29.50 22.68
N GLY A 68 2.74 -29.77 23.15
CA GLY A 68 3.06 -31.08 23.70
C GLY A 68 4.41 -31.15 24.37
N GLN A 69 4.87 -32.37 24.61
CA GLN A 69 6.18 -32.67 25.15
C GLN A 69 6.90 -33.69 24.26
N THR A 70 8.22 -33.58 24.20
CA THR A 70 9.10 -34.46 23.44
C THR A 70 10.31 -34.84 24.29
N ASN A 71 10.68 -36.11 24.29
CA ASN A 71 12.03 -36.53 24.71
C ASN A 71 12.90 -36.97 23.53
N SER A 72 12.47 -36.65 22.31
CA SER A 72 13.12 -37.08 21.08
C SER A 72 14.30 -36.16 20.75
N PRO A 73 15.55 -36.66 20.72
CA PRO A 73 16.71 -35.84 20.35
C PRO A 73 16.66 -35.35 18.89
N ASP A 74 15.88 -36.03 18.06
CA ASP A 74 15.63 -35.77 16.65
C ASP A 74 14.19 -35.32 16.38
N PHE A 75 13.51 -34.72 17.38
CA PHE A 75 12.17 -34.18 17.18
C PHE A 75 12.13 -33.21 15.98
N PRO A 76 11.10 -33.30 15.11
CA PRO A 76 10.96 -32.41 13.96
C PRO A 76 10.91 -30.93 14.36
N THR A 77 11.90 -30.15 13.90
CA THR A 77 11.97 -28.70 14.13
C THR A 77 12.14 -27.93 12.82
N THR A 78 11.78 -26.64 12.83
CA THR A 78 11.96 -25.73 11.69
C THR A 78 13.14 -24.79 11.93
N PRO A 79 13.85 -24.33 10.87
CA PRO A 79 14.85 -23.28 11.00
C PRO A 79 14.28 -22.05 11.71
N GLY A 80 15.01 -21.52 12.70
CA GLY A 80 14.59 -20.38 13.50
C GLY A 80 13.68 -20.70 14.69
N ALA A 81 13.41 -21.98 14.99
CA ALA A 81 12.81 -22.36 16.27
C ALA A 81 13.71 -21.93 17.44
N PHE A 82 13.11 -21.52 18.56
CA PHE A 82 13.85 -21.05 19.74
C PHE A 82 14.79 -22.11 20.31
N GLN A 83 14.41 -23.38 20.19
CA GLN A 83 15.21 -24.53 20.56
C GLN A 83 15.02 -25.59 19.47
N THR A 84 16.12 -26.09 18.91
CA THR A 84 16.10 -27.06 17.79
C THR A 84 16.64 -28.43 18.16
N THR A 85 17.13 -28.59 19.39
CA THR A 85 17.70 -29.83 19.93
C THR A 85 17.20 -30.03 21.36
N LEU A 86 16.90 -31.27 21.72
CA LEU A 86 16.58 -31.64 23.10
C LEU A 86 17.67 -31.14 24.06
N SER A 87 17.26 -30.44 25.12
CA SER A 87 18.16 -29.97 26.16
C SER A 87 18.59 -31.14 27.06
N PRO A 88 19.90 -31.39 27.26
CA PRO A 88 20.34 -32.40 28.22
C PRO A 88 20.03 -31.93 29.65
N SER A 89 19.35 -32.76 30.44
CA SER A 89 19.09 -32.48 31.87
C SER A 89 20.32 -32.85 32.72
N LEU A 90 20.61 -32.05 33.74
CA LEU A 90 21.67 -32.32 34.73
C LEU A 90 21.18 -33.13 35.95
N THR A 91 19.94 -33.61 35.95
CA THR A 91 19.33 -34.36 37.06
C THR A 91 18.56 -35.57 36.56
N GLU A 92 18.77 -36.73 37.18
CA GLU A 92 18.16 -38.01 36.77
C GLU A 92 16.62 -37.96 36.80
N GLY A 93 16.00 -38.14 35.63
CA GLY A 93 14.55 -38.15 35.40
C GLY A 93 14.20 -38.17 33.91
N PHE A 94 12.94 -38.46 33.55
CA PHE A 94 12.46 -38.43 32.15
C PHE A 94 12.62 -37.02 31.56
N GLU A 95 13.50 -36.88 30.56
CA GLU A 95 13.83 -35.59 29.93
C GLU A 95 12.76 -35.20 28.90
N HIS A 96 11.84 -34.29 29.24
CA HIS A 96 10.85 -33.82 28.27
C HIS A 96 10.97 -32.30 28.06
N ASP A 97 11.25 -31.88 26.82
CA ASP A 97 11.11 -30.49 26.40
C ASP A 97 9.68 -30.23 25.91
N ALA A 98 9.17 -29.03 26.14
CA ALA A 98 7.88 -28.62 25.58
C ALA A 98 8.06 -28.22 24.11
N PHE A 99 7.10 -28.60 23.26
CA PHE A 99 7.06 -28.15 21.87
C PHE A 99 5.78 -27.38 21.54
N VAL A 100 5.89 -26.51 20.54
CA VAL A 100 4.76 -25.94 19.80
C VAL A 100 5.02 -26.17 18.31
N ALA A 101 4.12 -26.90 17.65
CA ALA A 101 4.22 -27.23 16.23
C ALA A 101 3.05 -26.64 15.45
N LYS A 102 3.33 -26.02 14.30
CA LYS A 102 2.30 -25.56 13.36
C LYS A 102 2.22 -26.52 12.17
N LEU A 103 1.07 -27.17 12.01
CA LEU A 103 0.76 -27.96 10.83
C LEU A 103 -0.16 -27.14 9.92
N ALA A 104 0.39 -26.73 8.78
CA ALA A 104 -0.36 -26.01 7.77
C ALA A 104 -1.08 -26.98 6.83
N GLU A 105 -2.34 -26.67 6.51
CA GLU A 105 -3.10 -27.46 5.53
C GLU A 105 -2.50 -27.25 4.13
N ILE A 106 -2.19 -28.35 3.43
CA ILE A 106 -1.78 -28.29 2.02
C ILE A 106 -2.95 -27.72 1.23
N ASN A 107 -2.86 -26.44 0.87
CA ASN A 107 -3.89 -25.75 0.11
C ASN A 107 -3.49 -25.56 -1.38
N THR A 108 -2.30 -26.02 -1.76
CA THR A 108 -1.80 -25.95 -3.14
C THR A 108 -1.42 -27.34 -3.60
N LEU A 109 -2.39 -28.08 -4.13
CA LEU A 109 -2.22 -29.47 -4.54
C LEU A 109 -1.42 -29.58 -5.84
N ALA A 110 -0.76 -30.73 -6.06
CA ALA A 110 -0.12 -31.04 -7.34
C ALA A 110 -1.19 -31.25 -8.43
N GLY A 111 -0.91 -30.79 -9.65
CA GLY A 111 -1.85 -30.87 -10.76
C GLY A 111 -1.71 -29.70 -11.74
N SER A 112 -2.68 -29.58 -12.63
CA SER A 112 -2.76 -28.50 -13.63
C SER A 112 -3.94 -27.58 -13.34
N ASN A 113 -3.78 -26.29 -13.62
CA ASN A 113 -4.78 -25.24 -13.36
C ASN A 113 -5.30 -25.28 -11.92
N VAL A 114 -4.39 -25.20 -10.95
CA VAL A 114 -4.70 -25.34 -9.52
C VAL A 114 -5.12 -23.97 -8.96
N PRO A 115 -6.41 -23.74 -8.64
CA PRO A 115 -6.83 -22.51 -7.99
C PRO A 115 -6.52 -22.59 -6.49
N VAL A 116 -6.02 -21.48 -5.94
CA VAL A 116 -5.74 -21.35 -4.50
C VAL A 116 -6.23 -19.98 -4.05
N GLN A 117 -6.99 -19.94 -2.96
CA GLN A 117 -7.49 -18.69 -2.38
C GLN A 117 -6.98 -18.58 -0.94
N PRO A 118 -5.73 -18.09 -0.74
CA PRO A 118 -5.13 -18.06 0.58
C PRO A 118 -5.90 -17.08 1.49
N VAL A 119 -6.05 -17.48 2.77
CA VAL A 119 -6.60 -16.64 3.82
C VAL A 119 -5.50 -15.71 4.33
N ASP A 120 -5.79 -14.41 4.37
CA ASP A 120 -4.96 -13.43 5.04
C ASP A 120 -5.02 -13.66 6.55
N LEU A 121 -3.89 -14.04 7.14
CA LEU A 121 -3.79 -14.37 8.57
C LEU A 121 -4.12 -13.19 9.49
N ALA A 122 -3.94 -11.95 9.01
CA ALA A 122 -4.21 -10.77 9.81
C ALA A 122 -5.72 -10.44 9.89
N THR A 123 -6.46 -10.72 8.82
CA THR A 123 -7.84 -10.25 8.68
C THR A 123 -8.88 -11.36 8.53
N GLY A 124 -8.47 -12.60 8.27
CA GLY A 124 -9.35 -13.73 7.95
C GLY A 124 -10.00 -13.64 6.56
N ASN A 125 -9.70 -12.60 5.78
CA ASN A 125 -10.26 -12.41 4.45
C ASN A 125 -9.47 -13.17 3.38
N THR A 126 -10.07 -13.36 2.21
CA THR A 126 -9.43 -14.05 1.06
C THR A 126 -9.36 -13.15 -0.17
N PRO A 127 -8.65 -12.00 -0.10
CA PRO A 127 -8.68 -10.98 -1.15
C PRO A 127 -7.94 -11.38 -2.43
N VAL A 128 -7.17 -12.47 -2.40
CA VAL A 128 -6.35 -12.92 -3.52
C VAL A 128 -6.83 -14.28 -4.00
N THR A 129 -6.97 -14.43 -5.32
CA THR A 129 -7.12 -15.72 -6.00
C THR A 129 -5.88 -15.97 -6.85
N LEU A 130 -5.25 -17.12 -6.65
CA LEU A 130 -4.11 -17.60 -7.40
C LEU A 130 -4.57 -18.74 -8.30
N THR A 131 -4.06 -18.82 -9.52
CA THR A 131 -4.21 -20.00 -10.37
C THR A 131 -2.85 -20.41 -10.89
N PHE A 132 -2.33 -21.52 -10.38
CA PHE A 132 -1.08 -22.11 -10.83
C PHE A 132 -1.31 -22.90 -12.12
N SER A 133 -0.51 -22.65 -13.15
CA SER A 133 -0.61 -23.40 -14.41
C SER A 133 -0.35 -24.90 -14.18
N THR A 134 0.75 -25.21 -13.49
CA THR A 134 1.13 -26.56 -13.08
C THR A 134 1.85 -26.51 -11.74
N VAL A 135 1.43 -27.38 -10.82
CA VAL A 135 2.10 -27.63 -9.54
C VAL A 135 2.72 -29.03 -9.60
N THR A 136 4.04 -29.11 -9.60
CA THR A 136 4.79 -30.37 -9.67
C THR A 136 4.99 -31.01 -8.30
N ARG A 137 4.97 -30.21 -7.23
CA ARG A 137 4.99 -30.67 -5.85
C ARG A 137 4.00 -29.86 -5.03
N ALA A 138 3.07 -30.54 -4.39
CA ALA A 138 2.09 -29.91 -3.51
C ALA A 138 2.79 -29.13 -2.38
N GLY A 139 2.13 -28.11 -1.87
CA GLY A 139 2.63 -27.30 -0.77
C GLY A 139 1.57 -26.38 -0.21
N VAL A 140 2.05 -25.38 0.52
CA VAL A 140 1.22 -24.40 1.21
C VAL A 140 1.51 -23.06 0.59
N THR A 141 0.45 -22.37 0.18
CA THR A 141 0.51 -20.98 -0.26
C THR A 141 -0.16 -20.11 0.79
N GLY A 142 0.60 -19.17 1.35
CA GLY A 142 0.14 -18.24 2.38
C GLY A 142 -0.05 -16.84 1.83
N LEU A 143 -0.83 -16.03 2.56
CA LEU A 143 -0.98 -14.61 2.33
C LEU A 143 -0.83 -13.87 3.66
N VAL A 144 -0.02 -12.82 3.66
CA VAL A 144 0.03 -11.82 4.72
C VAL A 144 -0.19 -10.46 4.06
N THR A 145 -1.15 -9.69 4.57
CA THR A 145 -1.29 -8.28 4.17
C THR A 145 -0.64 -7.34 5.16
N SER A 146 -0.10 -6.22 4.66
CA SER A 146 0.54 -5.18 5.46
C SER A 146 0.21 -3.79 4.93
N ALA A 147 0.12 -2.81 5.82
CA ALA A 147 -0.02 -1.40 5.47
C ALA A 147 1.31 -0.75 5.04
N THR A 148 2.44 -1.42 5.33
CA THR A 148 3.79 -0.95 5.03
C THR A 148 4.54 -1.93 4.13
N GLY A 149 5.35 -1.41 3.22
CA GLY A 149 6.19 -2.20 2.32
C GLY A 149 7.22 -1.32 1.60
N PRO A 150 7.85 -1.82 0.51
CA PRO A 150 8.79 -1.03 -0.28
C PRO A 150 8.17 0.29 -0.77
N PRO A 151 8.97 1.37 -0.90
CA PRO A 151 8.48 2.65 -1.43
C PRO A 151 7.80 2.47 -2.80
N PRO A 152 6.70 3.20 -3.08
CA PRO A 152 6.04 3.15 -4.39
C PRO A 152 7.00 3.48 -5.54
N PRO A 153 6.75 2.94 -6.76
CA PRO A 153 7.51 3.34 -7.94
C PRO A 153 7.33 4.84 -8.24
N VAL A 154 8.32 5.43 -8.92
CA VAL A 154 8.28 6.85 -9.33
C VAL A 154 7.04 7.13 -10.17
N GLY A 155 6.30 8.20 -9.84
CA GLY A 155 5.07 8.59 -10.53
C GLY A 155 3.83 7.80 -10.10
N PHE A 156 3.92 7.04 -9.01
CA PHE A 156 2.82 6.29 -8.44
C PHE A 156 2.71 6.53 -6.94
N LYS A 157 1.49 6.42 -6.42
CA LYS A 157 1.18 6.51 -4.99
C LYS A 157 0.28 5.35 -4.56
N PRO A 158 0.30 4.94 -3.29
CA PRO A 158 -0.63 3.96 -2.77
C PRO A 158 -2.06 4.52 -2.74
N GLY A 159 -3.03 3.60 -2.75
CA GLY A 159 -4.43 3.94 -2.47
C GLY A 159 -4.62 4.47 -1.04
N ARG A 160 -5.84 4.92 -0.74
CA ARG A 160 -6.22 5.50 0.57
C ARG A 160 -5.91 4.57 1.74
N SER A 161 -6.09 3.28 1.54
CA SER A 161 -5.65 2.21 2.44
C SER A 161 -4.56 1.43 1.72
N PRO A 162 -3.27 1.78 1.92
CA PRO A 162 -2.16 1.06 1.33
C PRO A 162 -2.23 -0.41 1.76
N THR A 163 -2.07 -1.33 0.81
CA THR A 163 -2.05 -2.77 1.09
C THR A 163 -1.00 -3.43 0.24
N TYR A 164 -0.04 -4.06 0.91
CA TYR A 164 0.98 -4.91 0.33
C TYR A 164 0.58 -6.35 0.58
N TYR A 165 0.64 -7.17 -0.46
CA TYR A 165 0.27 -8.59 -0.45
C TYR A 165 1.55 -9.42 -0.53
N ASP A 166 1.96 -9.98 0.59
CA ASP A 166 3.08 -10.91 0.66
C ASP A 166 2.54 -12.33 0.50
N ILE A 167 2.75 -12.91 -0.68
CA ILE A 167 2.30 -14.26 -1.02
C ILE A 167 3.51 -15.18 -1.08
N THR A 168 3.53 -16.19 -0.23
CA THR A 168 4.60 -17.19 -0.18
C THR A 168 4.04 -18.54 -0.56
N THR A 169 4.85 -19.39 -1.19
CA THR A 169 4.46 -20.78 -1.45
C THR A 169 5.61 -21.73 -1.22
N THR A 170 5.33 -22.88 -0.63
CA THR A 170 6.26 -24.03 -0.56
C THR A 170 6.04 -25.02 -1.71
N ALA A 171 4.97 -24.84 -2.49
CA ALA A 171 4.68 -25.68 -3.65
C ALA A 171 5.70 -25.41 -4.77
N ALA A 172 6.12 -26.46 -5.47
CA ALA A 172 6.92 -26.30 -6.68
C ALA A 172 5.97 -26.16 -7.88
N PHE A 173 6.14 -25.08 -8.66
CA PHE A 173 5.26 -24.77 -9.78
C PHE A 173 6.03 -24.28 -11.01
N SER A 174 5.40 -24.39 -12.18
CA SER A 174 5.93 -23.95 -13.48
C SER A 174 4.80 -23.84 -14.52
N PRO A 175 4.89 -22.98 -15.56
CA PRO A 175 5.81 -21.86 -15.71
C PRO A 175 5.32 -20.55 -15.07
N SER A 176 4.02 -20.39 -14.81
CA SER A 176 3.44 -19.13 -14.34
C SER A 176 2.25 -19.31 -13.38
N VAL A 177 1.94 -18.25 -12.66
CA VAL A 177 0.79 -18.09 -11.79
C VAL A 177 0.00 -16.87 -12.24
N SER A 178 -1.31 -17.03 -12.35
CA SER A 178 -2.21 -15.88 -12.40
C SER A 178 -2.53 -15.41 -10.98
N VAL A 179 -2.34 -14.12 -10.70
CA VAL A 179 -2.68 -13.50 -9.41
C VAL A 179 -3.80 -12.50 -9.66
N CYS A 180 -4.96 -12.71 -9.06
CA CYS A 180 -6.09 -11.78 -9.12
C CYS A 180 -6.38 -11.25 -7.72
N ILE A 181 -6.37 -9.93 -7.57
CA ILE A 181 -6.59 -9.25 -6.29
C ILE A 181 -7.90 -8.47 -6.35
N VAL A 182 -8.75 -8.69 -5.36
CA VAL A 182 -9.96 -7.90 -5.12
C VAL A 182 -9.62 -6.79 -4.13
N TYR A 183 -9.81 -5.53 -4.54
CA TYR A 183 -9.52 -4.37 -3.70
C TYR A 183 -10.81 -3.67 -3.21
N PRO A 184 -10.76 -2.98 -2.05
CA PRO A 184 -11.94 -2.36 -1.46
C PRO A 184 -12.44 -1.14 -2.25
N VAL A 185 -13.72 -0.82 -2.09
CA VAL A 185 -14.38 0.30 -2.78
C VAL A 185 -13.77 1.63 -2.31
N PHE A 186 -13.62 2.59 -3.24
CA PHE A 186 -13.11 3.94 -2.98
C PHE A 186 -11.65 3.98 -2.52
N ASN A 187 -10.89 2.91 -2.72
CA ASN A 187 -9.48 2.88 -2.35
C ASN A 187 -8.64 3.79 -3.25
N PHE A 188 -9.05 3.98 -4.50
CA PHE A 188 -8.33 4.77 -5.50
C PHE A 188 -9.16 5.98 -5.92
N SER A 189 -8.48 7.04 -6.34
CA SER A 189 -9.13 8.26 -6.84
C SER A 189 -9.82 8.04 -8.18
N ASN A 190 -9.28 7.14 -9.00
CA ASN A 190 -9.87 6.67 -10.24
C ASN A 190 -9.77 5.14 -10.31
N GLU A 191 -10.90 4.47 -10.19
CA GLU A 191 -11.06 3.01 -10.19
C GLU A 191 -10.69 2.36 -11.55
N ALA A 192 -10.55 3.15 -12.62
CA ALA A 192 -10.12 2.68 -13.94
C ALA A 192 -8.59 2.71 -14.13
N SER A 193 -7.84 3.41 -13.28
CA SER A 193 -6.39 3.59 -13.42
C SER A 193 -5.48 2.88 -12.40
N PRO A 194 -5.93 2.03 -11.44
CA PRO A 194 -4.98 1.37 -10.54
C PRO A 194 -4.13 0.37 -11.31
N THR A 195 -2.90 0.17 -10.89
CA THR A 195 -1.91 -0.69 -11.55
C THR A 195 -1.36 -1.67 -10.53
N LEU A 196 -1.37 -2.95 -10.88
CA LEU A 196 -0.83 -4.02 -10.05
C LEU A 196 0.66 -4.16 -10.35
N PHE A 197 1.46 -3.93 -9.32
CA PHE A 197 2.90 -4.07 -9.38
C PHE A 197 3.38 -5.28 -8.59
N HIS A 198 4.42 -5.91 -9.11
CA HIS A 198 5.19 -6.95 -8.44
C HIS A 198 6.58 -6.43 -8.10
N PHE A 199 7.00 -6.56 -6.85
CA PHE A 199 8.32 -6.12 -6.42
C PHE A 199 9.35 -7.21 -6.70
N GLN A 200 10.21 -6.95 -7.68
CA GLN A 200 11.38 -7.73 -8.01
C GLN A 200 12.60 -6.95 -7.51
N ASN A 201 12.95 -7.17 -6.24
CA ASN A 201 13.97 -6.41 -5.52
C ASN A 201 15.17 -6.01 -6.41
N PRO A 202 15.49 -4.71 -6.57
CA PRO A 202 14.93 -3.54 -5.84
C PRO A 202 13.77 -2.82 -6.54
N ASN A 203 13.23 -3.38 -7.63
CA ASN A 203 12.35 -2.65 -8.55
C ASN A 203 10.90 -3.12 -8.45
N TRP A 204 9.97 -2.19 -8.63
CA TRP A 204 8.59 -2.52 -8.97
C TRP A 204 8.44 -2.74 -10.47
N VAL A 205 7.76 -3.80 -10.86
CA VAL A 205 7.41 -4.13 -12.24
C VAL A 205 5.90 -4.10 -12.38
N ASP A 206 5.38 -3.34 -13.35
CA ASP A 206 3.96 -3.38 -13.70
C ASP A 206 3.67 -4.75 -14.34
N VAL A 207 2.81 -5.50 -13.68
CA VAL A 207 2.42 -6.86 -14.11
C VAL A 207 0.93 -6.92 -14.46
N THR A 208 0.28 -5.78 -14.64
CA THR A 208 -1.16 -5.74 -14.86
C THR A 208 -1.53 -6.34 -16.21
N VAL A 209 -2.36 -7.38 -16.18
CA VAL A 209 -2.90 -8.04 -17.38
C VAL A 209 -4.34 -7.58 -17.64
N SER A 210 -5.16 -7.50 -16.60
CA SER A 210 -6.56 -7.12 -16.75
C SER A 210 -7.12 -6.41 -15.52
N ARG A 211 -8.20 -5.64 -15.75
CA ARG A 211 -8.94 -4.89 -14.74
C ARG A 211 -10.43 -5.13 -14.96
N ASN A 212 -11.15 -5.41 -13.89
CA ASN A 212 -12.60 -5.49 -13.88
C ASN A 212 -13.13 -4.54 -12.81
N ILE A 213 -13.68 -3.41 -13.26
CA ILE A 213 -14.19 -2.33 -12.39
C ILE A 213 -15.44 -2.80 -11.63
N ALA A 214 -16.29 -3.63 -12.24
CA ALA A 214 -17.52 -4.11 -11.60
C ALA A 214 -17.21 -4.99 -10.38
N THR A 215 -16.22 -5.87 -10.50
CA THR A 215 -15.80 -6.78 -9.42
C THR A 215 -14.65 -6.23 -8.58
N ARG A 216 -14.10 -5.06 -8.93
CA ARG A 216 -12.90 -4.45 -8.31
C ARG A 216 -11.73 -5.44 -8.28
N THR A 217 -11.53 -6.12 -9.40
CA THR A 217 -10.49 -7.15 -9.54
C THR A 217 -9.42 -6.68 -10.49
N ILE A 218 -8.16 -6.81 -10.10
CA ILE A 218 -7.00 -6.59 -10.96
C ILE A 218 -6.16 -7.85 -11.00
N CYS A 219 -5.78 -8.29 -12.20
CA CYS A 219 -5.09 -9.56 -12.39
C CYS A 219 -3.73 -9.38 -13.08
N SER A 220 -2.81 -10.30 -12.78
CA SER A 220 -1.50 -10.43 -13.41
C SER A 220 -1.21 -11.87 -13.82
N SER A 221 -0.11 -12.04 -14.56
CA SER A 221 0.53 -13.33 -14.83
C SER A 221 2.02 -13.20 -14.56
N VAL A 222 2.54 -13.99 -13.62
CA VAL A 222 3.89 -13.87 -13.05
C VAL A 222 4.54 -15.23 -12.84
N ASN A 223 5.83 -15.26 -12.55
CA ASN A 223 6.60 -16.47 -12.21
C ASN A 223 7.18 -16.44 -10.79
N SER A 224 6.87 -15.41 -10.01
CA SER A 224 7.26 -15.21 -8.61
C SER A 224 6.12 -14.54 -7.84
N LEU A 225 6.08 -14.71 -6.51
CA LEU A 225 4.87 -14.47 -5.72
C LEU A 225 4.96 -13.36 -4.65
N SER A 226 6.06 -12.64 -4.46
CA SER A 226 6.04 -11.57 -3.44
C SER A 226 7.10 -10.49 -3.58
N PRO A 227 6.81 -9.26 -3.12
CA PRO A 227 5.48 -8.75 -2.75
C PRO A 227 4.70 -8.17 -3.96
N PHE A 228 3.38 -8.03 -3.81
CA PHE A 228 2.53 -7.28 -4.72
C PHE A 228 1.93 -6.04 -4.04
N ALA A 229 1.65 -5.01 -4.83
CA ALA A 229 0.89 -3.86 -4.38
C ALA A 229 0.13 -3.25 -5.56
N ILE A 230 -0.99 -2.60 -5.25
CA ILE A 230 -1.77 -1.85 -6.24
C ILE A 230 -1.53 -0.37 -5.99
N PHE A 231 -1.01 0.33 -6.99
CA PHE A 231 -0.75 1.76 -6.94
C PHE A 231 -1.61 2.49 -7.97
N GLU A 232 -1.94 3.75 -7.74
CA GLU A 232 -2.51 4.62 -8.76
C GLU A 232 -1.44 5.59 -9.26
N PRO A 233 -1.53 6.04 -10.53
CA PRO A 233 -0.69 7.12 -11.02
C PRO A 233 -0.76 8.29 -10.05
N GLU A 234 0.39 8.64 -9.50
CA GLU A 234 0.53 9.90 -8.82
C GLU A 234 0.58 10.93 -9.92
N ILE A 235 -0.49 11.73 -10.04
CA ILE A 235 -0.41 12.97 -10.78
C ILE A 235 0.65 13.80 -10.05
N GLN A 236 1.89 13.69 -10.54
CA GLN A 236 3.00 14.53 -10.18
C GLN A 236 2.61 15.92 -10.65
N ILE A 237 1.87 16.63 -9.81
CA ILE A 237 1.86 18.08 -9.83
C ILE A 237 3.24 18.51 -9.34
N GLN A 238 4.25 18.28 -10.21
CA GLN A 238 5.47 19.07 -10.21
C GLN A 238 4.98 20.51 -10.07
N PRO A 239 5.43 21.28 -9.05
CA PRO A 239 5.02 22.67 -8.94
C PRO A 239 5.31 23.30 -10.29
N PHE A 240 4.24 23.63 -10.99
CA PHE A 240 4.29 24.08 -12.38
C PHE A 240 5.06 25.40 -12.50
N ALA A 241 5.53 25.98 -11.39
CA ALA A 241 6.46 27.07 -11.38
C ALA A 241 7.42 27.06 -10.18
N ALA A 242 8.70 27.32 -10.45
CA ALA A 242 9.62 27.91 -9.49
C ALA A 242 9.38 29.43 -9.46
N PHE A 243 9.26 30.01 -8.26
CA PHE A 243 8.90 31.42 -8.08
C PHE A 243 9.95 32.18 -7.26
N HIS A 244 10.18 33.44 -7.63
CA HIS A 244 10.81 34.45 -6.79
C HIS A 244 9.89 35.69 -6.74
N ALA A 245 9.43 36.11 -5.55
CA ALA A 245 8.84 37.45 -5.36
C ALA A 245 9.50 38.21 -4.21
N GLY A 246 9.40 39.54 -4.33
CA GLY A 246 9.32 40.44 -3.18
C GLY A 246 7.86 40.79 -2.89
N VAL A 247 7.54 41.00 -1.61
CA VAL A 247 6.24 41.47 -1.14
C VAL A 247 6.51 42.68 -0.26
N GLU A 248 5.92 43.81 -0.61
CA GLU A 248 5.95 45.04 0.18
C GLU A 248 4.55 45.21 0.79
N ILE A 249 4.46 45.45 2.09
CA ILE A 249 3.20 45.73 2.79
C ILE A 249 3.36 47.08 3.48
N GLU A 250 2.48 48.02 3.15
CA GLU A 250 2.44 49.33 3.79
C GLU A 250 1.15 49.40 4.62
N ASP A 251 1.28 49.53 5.94
CA ASP A 251 0.15 49.71 6.87
C ASP A 251 0.22 51.11 7.50
N GLU A 252 0.08 52.14 6.66
CA GLU A 252 -0.10 53.51 7.14
C GLU A 252 -1.55 53.73 7.54
N ARG A 253 -1.75 54.48 8.65
CA ARG A 253 -3.04 54.79 9.26
C ARG A 253 -4.08 55.17 8.18
N ASP A 254 -5.04 54.26 8.00
CA ASP A 254 -6.23 54.32 7.13
C ASP A 254 -6.11 53.81 5.68
N GLU A 255 -4.97 53.27 5.26
CA GLU A 255 -4.81 52.68 3.92
C GLU A 255 -4.13 51.30 3.96
N ARG A 256 -4.80 50.27 4.49
CA ARG A 256 -4.29 48.87 4.44
C ARG A 256 -4.01 48.47 2.99
N GLU A 257 -2.74 48.48 2.59
CA GLU A 257 -2.30 48.20 1.23
C GLU A 257 -1.26 47.08 1.19
N PHE A 258 -1.39 46.18 0.22
CA PHE A 258 -0.32 45.26 -0.15
C PHE A 258 0.13 45.51 -1.57
N LYS A 259 1.44 45.33 -1.82
CA LYS A 259 2.05 45.31 -3.16
C LYS A 259 2.86 44.03 -3.30
N VAL A 260 2.43 43.17 -4.22
CA VAL A 260 3.10 41.92 -4.55
C VAL A 260 3.72 42.03 -5.93
N LYS A 261 5.00 41.65 -6.06
CA LYS A 261 5.65 41.50 -7.36
C LYS A 261 6.51 40.24 -7.40
N GLY A 262 6.29 39.39 -8.39
CA GLY A 262 7.20 38.26 -8.62
C GLY A 262 7.11 37.66 -10.02
N THR A 263 7.96 36.67 -10.26
CA THR A 263 8.05 35.96 -11.53
C THR A 263 7.85 34.46 -11.34
N PHE A 264 7.08 33.85 -12.23
CA PHE A 264 6.85 32.40 -12.29
C PHE A 264 7.15 31.86 -13.70
N THR A 265 7.41 30.57 -13.80
CA THR A 265 7.68 29.89 -15.08
C THR A 265 6.80 28.66 -15.17
N LEU A 266 5.96 28.51 -16.19
CA LEU A 266 5.05 27.36 -16.37
C LEU A 266 5.83 26.06 -16.70
N GLY A 267 5.37 24.93 -16.16
CA GLY A 267 5.93 23.61 -16.39
C GLY A 267 5.59 23.05 -17.76
N ALA A 268 6.29 21.98 -18.16
CA ALA A 268 5.97 21.25 -19.39
C ALA A 268 4.54 20.67 -19.31
N GLY A 269 3.75 20.84 -20.38
CA GLY A 269 2.36 20.38 -20.45
C GLY A 269 1.30 21.41 -20.05
N SER A 270 1.69 22.60 -19.58
CA SER A 270 0.74 23.72 -19.39
C SER A 270 0.29 24.28 -20.74
N ASP A 271 -1.00 24.60 -20.87
CA ASP A 271 -1.56 25.26 -22.04
C ASP A 271 -1.46 26.80 -21.98
N GLY A 272 -0.91 27.35 -20.90
CA GLY A 272 -0.69 28.78 -20.69
C GLY A 272 -1.31 29.31 -19.40
N VAL A 273 -1.63 30.59 -19.42
CA VAL A 273 -2.39 31.28 -18.36
C VAL A 273 -3.56 31.94 -19.08
N HIS A 274 -4.80 31.59 -18.73
CA HIS A 274 -6.01 32.06 -19.43
C HIS A 274 -7.01 32.75 -18.49
N PRO A 275 -6.68 33.89 -17.85
CA PRO A 275 -7.57 34.55 -16.89
C PRO A 275 -8.84 35.15 -17.53
N ASP A 276 -8.91 35.16 -18.86
CA ASP A 276 -10.08 35.51 -19.67
C ASP A 276 -11.11 34.38 -19.75
N THR A 277 -10.69 33.13 -19.58
CA THR A 277 -11.59 31.96 -19.55
C THR A 277 -11.60 31.26 -18.20
N GLU A 278 -10.68 31.63 -17.31
CA GLU A 278 -10.43 30.94 -16.04
C GLU A 278 -10.54 31.85 -14.82
N VAL A 279 -10.96 31.26 -13.69
CA VAL A 279 -11.01 31.95 -12.40
C VAL A 279 -9.58 32.17 -11.88
N ALA A 280 -9.32 33.36 -11.32
CA ALA A 280 -8.07 33.65 -10.61
C ALA A 280 -8.32 33.87 -9.12
N THR A 281 -7.54 33.24 -8.24
CA THR A 281 -7.60 33.46 -6.80
C THR A 281 -6.26 33.98 -6.29
N LEU A 282 -6.28 35.13 -5.60
CA LEU A 282 -5.14 35.75 -4.94
C LEU A 282 -5.30 35.59 -3.42
N LYS A 283 -4.28 35.08 -2.73
CA LYS A 283 -4.19 35.12 -1.28
C LYS A 283 -2.92 35.82 -0.84
N VAL A 284 -3.00 36.68 0.16
CA VAL A 284 -1.87 37.40 0.76
C VAL A 284 -2.01 37.28 2.27
N GLY A 285 -1.21 36.42 2.90
CA GLY A 285 -1.38 36.11 4.31
C GLY A 285 -2.77 35.53 4.59
N THR A 286 -3.56 36.20 5.44
CA THR A 286 -4.94 35.83 5.76
C THR A 286 -5.97 36.31 4.73
N PHE A 287 -5.63 37.29 3.90
CA PHE A 287 -6.51 37.82 2.85
C PHE A 287 -6.66 36.83 1.69
N SER A 288 -7.87 36.72 1.14
CA SER A 288 -8.18 35.92 -0.04
C SER A 288 -9.22 36.63 -0.92
N ALA A 289 -8.96 36.69 -2.21
CA ALA A 289 -9.84 37.28 -3.21
C ALA A 289 -9.93 36.37 -4.45
N THR A 290 -11.15 36.20 -4.94
CA THR A 290 -11.43 35.41 -6.16
C THR A 290 -11.97 36.35 -7.24
N ILE A 291 -11.23 36.44 -8.35
CA ILE A 291 -11.56 37.19 -9.54
C ILE A 291 -12.23 36.23 -10.54
N PRO A 292 -13.50 36.45 -10.92
CA PRO A 292 -14.21 35.57 -11.86
C PRO A 292 -13.55 35.48 -13.23
N ALA A 293 -13.75 34.34 -13.91
CA ALA A 293 -13.35 34.15 -15.30
C ALA A 293 -13.88 35.28 -16.20
N GLY A 294 -13.05 35.76 -17.13
CA GLY A 294 -13.42 36.84 -18.05
C GLY A 294 -13.31 38.24 -17.48
N SER A 295 -12.93 38.40 -16.20
CA SER A 295 -12.77 39.72 -15.59
C SER A 295 -11.48 40.43 -16.03
N PHE A 296 -10.48 39.67 -16.51
CA PHE A 296 -9.23 40.24 -17.01
C PHE A 296 -9.39 40.76 -18.44
N ARG A 297 -8.87 41.96 -18.68
CA ARG A 297 -8.70 42.50 -20.02
C ARG A 297 -7.30 42.22 -20.53
N ARG A 298 -7.19 41.64 -21.72
CA ARG A 298 -5.91 41.40 -22.39
C ARG A 298 -5.54 42.60 -23.26
N ASP A 299 -4.34 43.15 -23.08
CA ASP A 299 -3.81 44.18 -23.99
C ASP A 299 -3.11 43.56 -25.22
N GLY A 300 -2.84 44.39 -26.23
CA GLY A 300 -2.19 43.98 -27.48
C GLY A 300 -0.76 43.44 -27.32
N HIS A 301 -0.18 43.50 -26.12
CA HIS A 301 1.14 42.98 -25.79
C HIS A 301 1.09 41.70 -24.95
N GLY A 302 -0.08 41.05 -24.84
CA GLY A 302 -0.23 39.79 -24.11
C GLY A 302 -0.22 39.94 -22.59
N THR A 303 -0.51 41.13 -22.08
CA THR A 303 -0.68 41.37 -20.64
C THR A 303 -2.15 41.26 -20.26
N PHE A 304 -2.46 40.48 -19.24
CA PHE A 304 -3.76 40.46 -18.59
C PHE A 304 -3.80 41.49 -17.46
N LYS A 305 -4.85 42.32 -17.42
CA LYS A 305 -5.07 43.32 -16.39
C LYS A 305 -6.47 43.18 -15.80
N PHE A 306 -6.56 43.21 -14.49
CA PHE A 306 -7.81 43.35 -13.76
C PHE A 306 -7.70 44.57 -12.85
N GLU A 307 -8.75 45.39 -12.83
CA GLU A 307 -8.93 46.42 -11.82
C GLU A 307 -10.41 46.41 -11.42
N GLY A 308 -10.66 46.25 -10.12
CA GLY A 308 -12.03 46.20 -9.61
C GLY A 308 -12.10 45.89 -8.13
N ASP A 309 -13.29 46.01 -7.58
CA ASP A 309 -13.57 45.73 -6.18
C ASP A 309 -13.89 44.24 -6.01
N VAL A 310 -13.19 43.58 -5.09
CA VAL A 310 -13.40 42.16 -4.75
C VAL A 310 -13.62 42.07 -3.24
N GLY A 311 -14.89 41.89 -2.87
CA GLY A 311 -15.30 42.02 -1.46
C GLY A 311 -15.09 43.44 -0.97
N VAL A 312 -14.29 43.61 0.08
CA VAL A 312 -13.97 44.91 0.71
C VAL A 312 -12.70 45.57 0.15
N ALA A 313 -11.94 44.87 -0.68
CA ALA A 313 -10.66 45.35 -1.19
C ALA A 313 -10.79 45.75 -2.66
N ARG A 314 -10.22 46.91 -3.01
CA ARG A 314 -10.01 47.29 -4.41
C ARG A 314 -8.70 46.71 -4.89
N LEU A 315 -8.75 45.88 -5.92
CA LEU A 315 -7.59 45.17 -6.44
C LEU A 315 -7.18 45.67 -7.82
N LYS A 316 -5.87 45.73 -8.04
CA LYS A 316 -5.24 45.86 -9.35
C LYS A 316 -4.31 44.68 -9.56
N VAL A 317 -4.57 43.87 -10.57
CA VAL A 317 -3.78 42.66 -10.87
C VAL A 317 -3.27 42.73 -12.31
N LYS A 318 -1.99 42.44 -12.49
CA LYS A 318 -1.33 42.39 -13.79
C LYS A 318 -0.54 41.09 -13.94
N ILE A 319 -0.79 40.37 -15.03
CA ILE A 319 -0.02 39.18 -15.42
C ILE A 319 0.56 39.45 -16.81
N GLN A 320 1.87 39.37 -16.94
CA GLN A 320 2.56 39.69 -18.19
C GLN A 320 3.48 38.55 -18.62
N ALA A 321 3.33 38.06 -19.85
CA ALA A 321 4.28 37.13 -20.44
C ALA A 321 5.65 37.81 -20.62
N ARG A 322 6.73 37.10 -20.29
CA ARG A 322 8.13 37.55 -20.36
C ARG A 322 8.98 36.73 -21.35
N GLY A 323 8.31 35.98 -22.23
CA GLY A 323 8.91 35.08 -23.23
C GLY A 323 8.94 33.62 -22.76
N GLY A 324 8.72 32.69 -23.70
CA GLY A 324 8.61 31.26 -23.41
C GLY A 324 7.48 30.97 -22.41
N ASN A 325 7.80 30.18 -21.39
CA ASN A 325 6.92 29.83 -20.28
C ASN A 325 7.05 30.78 -19.07
N ARG A 326 7.78 31.90 -19.18
CA ARG A 326 8.02 32.82 -18.05
C ARG A 326 7.00 33.96 -17.99
N PHE A 327 6.52 34.27 -16.80
CA PHE A 327 5.53 35.30 -16.51
C PHE A 327 5.96 36.18 -15.34
N GLU A 328 5.51 37.43 -15.35
CA GLU A 328 5.57 38.35 -14.22
C GLU A 328 4.16 38.62 -13.71
N PHE A 329 4.01 38.59 -12.39
CA PHE A 329 2.79 38.92 -11.67
C PHE A 329 3.00 40.16 -10.81
N LYS A 330 2.01 41.05 -10.84
CA LYS A 330 1.87 42.15 -9.89
C LYS A 330 0.46 42.20 -9.36
N ALA A 331 0.31 42.39 -8.06
CA ALA A 331 -0.98 42.69 -7.45
C ALA A 331 -0.85 43.77 -6.39
N GLU A 332 -1.80 44.70 -6.43
CA GLU A 332 -1.99 45.74 -5.44
C GLU A 332 -3.40 45.59 -4.87
N GLY A 333 -3.55 45.74 -3.56
CA GLY A 333 -4.86 45.68 -2.93
C GLY A 333 -5.01 46.69 -1.81
N LYS A 334 -5.99 47.59 -1.93
CA LYS A 334 -6.33 48.60 -0.92
C LYS A 334 -7.61 48.21 -0.18
N GLY A 335 -7.59 48.30 1.15
CA GLY A 335 -8.71 47.90 2.01
C GLY A 335 -8.74 46.40 2.33
N ALA A 336 -7.67 45.66 2.05
CA ALA A 336 -7.55 44.25 2.42
C ALA A 336 -7.36 44.09 3.93
N ASP A 337 -8.13 43.21 4.55
CA ASP A 337 -7.87 42.82 5.94
C ASP A 337 -6.71 41.83 6.00
N LEU A 338 -5.55 42.32 6.43
CA LEU A 338 -4.33 41.53 6.59
C LEU A 338 -4.05 41.21 8.06
N THR A 339 -4.99 41.48 8.97
CA THR A 339 -4.82 41.17 10.40
C THR A 339 -4.48 39.69 10.61
N GLY A 340 -3.49 39.43 11.48
CA GLY A 340 -2.98 38.08 11.74
C GLY A 340 -1.97 37.54 10.70
N THR A 341 -1.61 38.32 9.68
CA THR A 341 -0.53 37.95 8.75
C THR A 341 0.83 38.11 9.44
N THR A 342 1.61 37.03 9.51
CA THR A 342 2.94 37.01 10.13
C THR A 342 4.06 36.91 9.08
N SER A 343 5.19 37.58 9.32
CA SER A 343 6.39 37.42 8.49
C SER A 343 7.01 36.01 8.68
N PRO A 344 7.39 35.31 7.59
CA PRO A 344 7.24 35.70 6.20
C PRO A 344 5.80 35.51 5.70
N VAL A 345 5.30 36.49 4.95
CA VAL A 345 3.95 36.49 4.37
C VAL A 345 3.89 35.45 3.25
N VAL A 346 2.89 34.58 3.32
CA VAL A 346 2.62 33.62 2.24
C VAL A 346 1.69 34.27 1.22
N VAL A 347 2.18 34.42 0.00
CA VAL A 347 1.37 34.84 -1.15
C VAL A 347 1.07 33.66 -2.04
N THR A 348 -0.20 33.57 -2.45
CA THR A 348 -0.70 32.56 -3.36
C THR A 348 -1.42 33.17 -4.54
N LEU A 349 -1.11 32.70 -5.74
CA LEU A 349 -1.90 32.93 -6.93
C LEU A 349 -2.29 31.59 -7.56
N THR A 350 -3.57 31.44 -7.87
CA THR A 350 -4.11 30.30 -8.62
C THR A 350 -4.88 30.84 -9.82
N ILE A 351 -4.67 30.27 -11.00
CA ILE A 351 -5.43 30.58 -12.23
C ILE A 351 -5.78 29.23 -12.86
N GLY A 352 -7.04 29.01 -13.23
CA GLY A 352 -7.43 27.84 -14.00
C GLY A 352 -7.81 26.58 -13.24
N ASN A 353 -8.15 25.54 -14.02
CA ASN A 353 -8.53 24.21 -13.57
C ASN A 353 -7.37 23.19 -13.65
N ASP A 354 -6.13 23.67 -13.82
CA ASP A 354 -4.88 22.90 -13.86
C ASP A 354 -4.53 22.24 -12.50
N GLY A 355 -5.40 21.34 -12.03
CA GLY A 355 -5.14 20.45 -10.91
C GLY A 355 -5.11 21.10 -9.53
N GLY A 356 -5.65 22.31 -9.35
CA GLY A 356 -5.66 22.98 -8.04
C GLY A 356 -4.29 23.52 -7.61
N ASN A 357 -3.41 23.78 -8.59
CA ASN A 357 -2.08 24.27 -8.32
C ASN A 357 -2.09 25.65 -7.64
N THR A 358 -1.49 25.69 -6.46
CA THR A 358 -1.40 26.85 -5.59
C THR A 358 0.05 27.33 -5.64
N ILE A 359 0.34 28.45 -6.31
CA ILE A 359 1.66 29.09 -6.17
C ILE A 359 1.77 29.52 -4.71
N ARG A 360 2.85 29.22 -3.98
CA ARG A 360 3.03 29.69 -2.59
C ARG A 360 4.40 30.31 -2.42
N VAL A 361 4.44 31.50 -1.84
CA VAL A 361 5.67 32.28 -1.78
C VAL A 361 5.77 32.91 -0.42
N LYS A 362 6.86 32.63 0.29
CA LYS A 362 7.19 33.30 1.55
C LYS A 362 8.04 34.52 1.23
N ALA A 363 7.54 35.71 1.54
CA ALA A 363 8.30 36.95 1.44
C ALA A 363 8.43 37.61 2.81
N LYS A 364 9.55 38.30 3.07
CA LYS A 364 9.69 39.09 4.28
C LYS A 364 8.81 40.33 4.17
N LEU A 365 8.19 40.71 5.28
CA LEU A 365 7.67 42.06 5.45
C LEU A 365 8.88 43.00 5.41
N ASP A 366 8.92 43.94 4.47
CA ASP A 366 9.86 45.05 4.58
C ASP A 366 9.24 46.03 5.60
N ASP A 367 10.04 46.41 6.61
CA ASP A 367 9.64 47.27 7.75
C ASP A 367 9.31 48.71 7.35
#